data_AF-A0A7S0MSK5-F1
#
_entry.id   AF-A0A7S0MSK5-F1
#
_cell.length_a   1.000
_cell.length_b   1.000
_cell.length_c   1.000
_cell.angle_alpha   90.00
_cell.angle_beta   90.00
_cell.angle_gamma   90.00
#
_symmetry.space_group_name_H-M   'P 1'
#
loop_
_entity.id
_entity.type
_entity.pdbx_description
1 polymer ?
#
loop_
_entity_poly.entity_id
_entity_poly.type
_entity_poly.pdbx_seq_one_letter_code
_entity_poly.pdbx_strand_id
1 'polypeptide(L)'
;CQDTGAPLTSVKESYQEYAAAKVVFPTAQVAEIKQVFPYGLNVVGFKPRSELKDFMQIQCSRFLYPDEEASKGSTCAFIALHKEMLARDRMAVVWAQTSYSAAPRLAVLVPQEEETDEMGQAAPPGLHLIYMPFLDDLRNAEKEVRA
;
A
#
# COMPACT_ATOMS: atom_id res chain seq x y z
N CYS A 1 -29.24 11.76 17.69
CA CYS A 1 -30.03 10.59 18.12
C CYS A 1 -31.42 10.73 17.49
N GLN A 2 -32.02 9.66 16.94
CA GLN A 2 -33.36 9.75 16.32
C GLN A 2 -34.42 10.20 17.34
N ASP A 3 -34.30 9.77 18.60
CA ASP A 3 -35.28 10.11 19.64
C ASP A 3 -35.04 11.50 20.26
N THR A 4 -33.78 11.89 20.49
CA THR A 4 -33.47 13.12 21.25
C THR A 4 -33.06 14.31 20.38
N GLY A 5 -32.86 14.13 19.06
CA GLY A 5 -32.40 15.18 18.15
C GLY A 5 -30.98 15.72 18.42
N ALA A 6 -30.39 15.36 19.56
CA ALA A 6 -29.08 15.83 19.99
C ALA A 6 -27.93 15.23 19.16
N PRO A 7 -26.82 15.96 18.99
CA PRO A 7 -25.61 15.42 18.39
C PRO A 7 -25.09 14.24 19.21
N LEU A 8 -24.70 13.16 18.53
CA LEU A 8 -24.08 11.99 19.16
C LEU A 8 -22.61 12.32 19.45
N THR A 9 -22.31 12.65 20.70
CA THR A 9 -20.98 13.00 21.19
C THR A 9 -20.19 11.82 21.76
N SER A 10 -20.83 10.66 22.00
CA SER A 10 -20.17 9.45 22.50
C SER A 10 -19.65 8.53 21.39
N VAL A 11 -18.62 7.74 21.72
CA VAL A 11 -18.00 6.75 20.84
C VAL A 11 -19.07 5.77 20.35
N LYS A 12 -19.30 5.71 19.04
CA LYS A 12 -20.20 4.72 18.44
C LYS A 12 -19.55 3.35 18.58
N GLU A 13 -20.23 2.44 19.26
CA GLU A 13 -19.86 1.02 19.27
C GLU A 13 -20.16 0.42 17.89
N SER A 14 -19.19 -0.29 17.33
CA SER A 14 -19.39 -1.04 16.10
C SER A 14 -19.84 -2.45 16.43
N TYR A 15 -20.78 -3.01 15.69
CA TYR A 15 -21.21 -4.39 15.89
C TYR A 15 -21.23 -5.14 14.57
N GLN A 16 -21.01 -6.45 14.64
CA GLN A 16 -21.16 -7.38 13.53
C GLN A 16 -22.10 -8.50 13.94
N GLU A 17 -23.14 -8.73 13.14
CA GLU A 17 -24.06 -9.85 13.35
C GLU A 17 -23.49 -11.12 12.72
N TYR A 18 -23.39 -12.18 13.52
CA TYR A 18 -22.92 -13.48 13.07
C TYR A 18 -23.79 -14.57 13.72
N ALA A 19 -24.38 -15.46 12.91
CA ALA A 19 -25.26 -16.53 13.38
C ALA A 19 -26.36 -16.05 14.34
N ALA A 20 -27.02 -14.93 14.02
CA ALA A 20 -28.04 -14.25 14.83
C ALA A 20 -27.57 -13.70 16.20
N ALA A 21 -26.27 -13.74 16.50
CA ALA A 21 -25.68 -13.07 17.66
C ALA A 21 -25.06 -11.73 17.25
N LYS A 22 -25.26 -10.70 18.08
CA LYS A 22 -24.59 -9.39 17.94
C LYS A 22 -23.26 -9.41 18.68
N VAL A 23 -22.16 -9.34 17.94
CA VAL A 23 -20.82 -9.19 18.52
C VAL A 23 -20.43 -7.72 18.43
N VAL A 24 -20.24 -7.10 19.60
CA VAL A 24 -19.89 -5.68 19.70
C VAL A 24 -18.38 -5.54 19.85
N PHE A 25 -17.78 -4.71 19.00
CA PHE A 25 -16.38 -4.34 19.04
C PHE A 25 -16.24 -2.83 19.26
N PRO A 26 -15.48 -2.38 20.27
CA PRO A 26 -15.05 -0.99 20.35
C PRO A 26 -14.23 -0.61 19.12
N THR A 27 -14.39 0.61 18.63
CA THR A 27 -13.65 1.11 17.45
C THR A 27 -12.13 1.03 17.62
N ALA A 28 -11.63 1.21 18.84
CA ALA A 28 -10.22 1.06 19.16
C ALA A 28 -9.73 -0.38 18.97
N GLN A 29 -10.52 -1.37 19.37
CA GLN A 29 -10.19 -2.78 19.20
C GLN A 29 -10.16 -3.18 17.72
N VAL A 30 -11.10 -2.67 16.92
CA VAL A 30 -11.10 -2.90 15.46
C VAL A 30 -9.84 -2.32 14.81
N ALA A 31 -9.37 -1.15 15.27
CA ALA A 31 -8.13 -0.57 14.76
C ALA A 31 -6.90 -1.40 15.15
N GLU A 32 -6.84 -1.86 16.41
CA GLU A 32 -5.77 -2.72 16.91
C GLU A 32 -5.68 -4.04 16.12
N ILE A 33 -6.82 -4.69 15.86
CA ILE A 33 -6.89 -5.92 15.06
C ILE A 33 -6.31 -5.72 13.64
N LYS A 34 -6.51 -4.53 13.06
CA LYS A 34 -6.05 -4.22 11.70
C LYS A 34 -4.58 -3.82 11.64
N GLN A 35 -4.01 -3.34 12.74
CA GLN A 35 -2.63 -2.87 12.80
C GLN A 35 -1.66 -4.03 13.06
N VAL A 36 -1.30 -4.74 11.98
CA VAL A 36 -0.38 -5.91 12.07
C VAL A 36 1.09 -5.48 11.97
N PHE A 37 1.40 -4.44 11.21
CA PHE A 37 2.76 -3.90 11.08
C PHE A 37 2.84 -2.45 11.60
N PRO A 38 4.04 -1.97 11.95
CA PRO A 38 4.26 -0.55 12.20
C PRO A 38 3.83 0.29 11.00
N TYR A 39 3.32 1.50 11.27
CA TYR A 39 2.95 2.45 10.23
C TYR A 39 4.14 2.77 9.33
N GLY A 40 3.90 2.77 8.01
CA GLY A 40 4.92 3.04 7.01
C GLY A 40 5.15 1.88 6.04
N LEU A 41 6.33 1.88 5.43
CA LEU A 41 6.76 0.88 4.45
C LEU A 41 7.84 0.01 5.08
N ASN A 42 7.54 -1.28 5.26
CA ASN A 42 8.48 -2.24 5.85
C ASN A 42 9.05 -3.11 4.74
N VAL A 43 10.36 -3.01 4.47
CA VAL A 43 11.02 -3.80 3.42
C VAL A 43 11.13 -5.26 3.84
N VAL A 44 10.62 -6.15 2.98
CA VAL A 44 10.68 -7.61 3.15
C VAL A 44 11.90 -8.18 2.43
N GLY A 45 12.19 -7.68 1.23
CA GLY A 45 13.31 -8.15 0.42
C GLY A 45 13.31 -7.55 -0.99
N PHE A 46 14.16 -8.08 -1.86
CA PHE A 46 14.31 -7.60 -3.24
C PHE A 46 14.05 -8.73 -4.24
N LYS A 47 13.36 -8.40 -5.33
CA LYS A 47 13.02 -9.32 -6.42
C LYS A 47 13.41 -8.73 -7.79
N PRO A 48 13.69 -9.56 -8.80
CA PRO A 48 13.86 -9.10 -10.18
C PRO A 48 12.64 -8.36 -10.71
N ARG A 49 12.83 -7.29 -11.48
CA ARG A 49 11.72 -6.54 -12.10
C ARG A 49 10.88 -7.41 -13.05
N SER A 50 11.49 -8.43 -13.66
CA SER A 50 10.81 -9.41 -14.52
C SER A 50 9.73 -10.25 -13.83
N GLU A 51 9.68 -10.29 -12.49
CA GLU A 51 8.58 -10.94 -11.77
C GLU A 51 7.31 -10.08 -11.69
N LEU A 52 7.40 -8.79 -11.97
CA LEU A 52 6.25 -7.89 -11.97
C LEU A 52 5.49 -8.06 -13.28
N LYS A 53 4.22 -8.46 -13.18
CA LYS A 53 3.32 -8.60 -14.33
C LYS A 53 2.32 -7.45 -14.35
N ASP A 54 1.94 -7.00 -15.56
CA ASP A 54 1.08 -5.83 -15.74
C ASP A 54 -0.29 -5.96 -15.06
N PHE A 55 -0.82 -7.18 -14.97
CA PHE A 55 -2.11 -7.43 -14.32
C PHE A 55 -2.05 -7.43 -12.78
N MET A 56 -0.86 -7.32 -12.17
CA MET A 56 -0.69 -7.37 -10.72
C MET A 56 -0.95 -6.01 -10.03
N GLN A 57 -1.50 -5.02 -10.74
CA GLN A 57 -1.87 -3.74 -10.16
C GLN A 57 -3.37 -3.69 -9.85
N ILE A 58 -3.73 -3.60 -8.56
CA ILE A 58 -5.15 -3.48 -8.15
C ILE A 58 -5.62 -2.03 -8.00
N GLN A 59 -4.70 -1.14 -7.64
CA GLN A 59 -5.02 0.26 -7.35
C GLN A 59 -3.96 1.19 -7.96
N CYS A 60 -4.28 2.48 -8.02
CA CYS A 60 -3.35 3.48 -8.52
C CYS A 60 -2.01 3.40 -7.79
N SER A 61 -0.92 3.44 -8.55
CA SER A 61 0.42 3.53 -8.00
C SER A 61 0.61 4.85 -7.27
N ARG A 62 1.51 4.86 -6.28
CA ARG A 62 1.94 6.08 -5.59
C ARG A 62 3.41 6.32 -5.87
N PHE A 63 3.80 7.58 -5.95
CA PHE A 63 5.20 7.95 -6.14
C PHE A 63 5.83 8.35 -4.81
N LEU A 64 7.02 7.82 -4.54
CA LEU A 64 7.78 8.05 -3.31
C LEU A 64 9.04 8.83 -3.61
N TYR A 65 9.28 9.85 -2.80
CA TYR A 65 10.44 10.71 -2.82
C TYR A 65 10.92 10.94 -1.38
N PRO A 66 12.24 11.05 -1.12
CA PRO A 66 12.75 11.24 0.23
C PRO A 66 12.35 12.60 0.82
N ASP A 67 12.21 12.62 2.14
CA ASP A 67 11.96 13.82 2.93
C ASP A 67 13.07 13.97 3.99
N GLU A 68 14.03 14.86 3.71
CA GLU A 68 15.18 15.13 4.56
C GLU A 68 14.79 15.92 5.82
N GLU A 69 13.69 16.67 5.78
CA GLU A 69 13.20 17.46 6.91
C GLU A 69 12.60 16.54 7.97
N ALA A 70 11.80 15.55 7.54
CA ALA A 70 11.22 14.56 8.42
C ALA A 70 12.27 13.59 8.99
N SER A 71 13.29 13.22 8.21
CA SER A 71 14.34 12.30 8.64
C SER A 71 15.69 12.61 7.99
N LYS A 72 16.63 13.14 8.77
CA LYS A 72 17.99 13.46 8.32
C LYS A 72 18.73 12.19 7.86
N GLY A 73 19.36 12.27 6.71
CA GLY A 73 20.06 11.18 6.04
C GLY A 73 19.17 10.35 5.10
N SER A 74 17.86 10.64 5.03
CA SER A 74 16.92 9.88 4.19
C SER A 74 17.25 10.02 2.70
N THR A 75 17.63 11.21 2.26
CA THR A 75 17.99 11.48 0.85
C THR A 75 19.21 10.68 0.43
N CYS A 76 20.24 10.62 1.28
CA CYS A 76 21.45 9.84 1.01
C CYS A 76 21.15 8.33 0.91
N ALA A 77 20.40 7.80 1.88
CA ALA A 77 19.99 6.40 1.89
C ALA A 77 19.09 6.05 0.69
N PHE A 78 18.16 6.94 0.34
CA PHE A 78 17.27 6.78 -0.80
C PHE A 78 18.05 6.76 -2.11
N ILE A 79 18.98 7.69 -2.32
CA ILE A 79 19.82 7.73 -3.53
C ILE A 79 20.65 6.46 -3.66
N ALA A 80 21.26 5.99 -2.57
CA ALA A 80 22.03 4.74 -2.58
C ALA A 80 21.16 3.53 -2.94
N LEU A 81 19.98 3.43 -2.32
CA LEU A 81 19.02 2.36 -2.59
C LEU A 81 18.51 2.39 -4.04
N HIS A 82 18.09 3.57 -4.51
CA HIS A 82 17.56 3.79 -5.85
C HIS A 82 18.58 3.43 -6.93
N LYS A 83 19.83 3.89 -6.79
CA LYS A 83 20.93 3.56 -7.71
C LYS A 83 21.21 2.06 -7.78
N GLU A 84 21.28 1.38 -6.64
CA GLU A 84 21.52 -0.08 -6.62
C GLU A 84 20.35 -0.87 -7.19
N MET A 85 19.11 -0.43 -6.95
CA MET A 85 17.90 -1.06 -7.51
C MET A 85 17.87 -0.94 -9.03
N LEU A 86 18.23 0.22 -9.59
CA LEU A 86 18.37 0.42 -11.04
C LEU A 86 19.51 -0.44 -11.60
N ALA A 87 20.70 -0.38 -11.01
CA ALA A 87 21.88 -1.07 -11.52
C ALA A 87 21.71 -2.60 -11.59
N ARG A 88 20.91 -3.18 -10.68
CA ARG A 88 20.68 -4.63 -10.59
C ARG A 88 19.35 -5.09 -11.20
N ASP A 89 18.56 -4.16 -11.76
CA ASP A 89 17.19 -4.40 -12.21
C ASP A 89 16.36 -5.16 -11.15
N ARG A 90 16.26 -4.54 -9.97
CA ARG A 90 15.57 -5.08 -8.79
C ARG A 90 14.48 -4.13 -8.30
N MET A 91 13.38 -4.72 -7.86
CA MET A 91 12.31 -4.07 -7.12
C MET A 91 12.35 -4.51 -5.66
N ALA A 92 11.91 -3.65 -4.73
CA ALA A 92 11.81 -4.01 -3.32
C ALA A 92 10.37 -4.44 -2.99
N VAL A 93 10.20 -5.58 -2.35
CA VAL A 93 8.92 -6.04 -1.82
C VAL A 93 8.73 -5.45 -0.44
N VAL A 94 7.58 -4.83 -0.18
CA VAL A 94 7.29 -4.12 1.06
C VAL A 94 5.90 -4.43 1.61
N TRP A 95 5.78 -4.44 2.93
CA TRP A 95 4.51 -4.31 3.61
C TRP A 95 4.16 -2.83 3.77
N ALA A 96 3.10 -2.40 3.10
CA ALA A 96 2.61 -1.03 3.14
C ALA A 96 1.46 -0.89 4.14
N GLN A 97 1.76 -0.31 5.30
CA GLN A 97 0.79 0.08 6.32
C GLN A 97 0.60 1.60 6.26
N THR A 98 -0.26 2.08 5.35
CA THR A 98 -0.44 3.53 5.12
C THR A 98 -1.56 4.17 5.96
N SER A 99 -2.26 3.40 6.79
CA SER A 99 -3.31 3.90 7.68
C SER A 99 -3.42 3.01 8.90
N TYR A 100 -3.71 3.58 10.08
CA TYR A 100 -4.03 2.80 11.29
C TYR A 100 -5.39 2.09 11.21
N SER A 101 -6.26 2.49 10.28
CA SER A 101 -7.62 1.95 10.14
C SER A 101 -7.77 0.86 9.07
N ALA A 102 -6.68 0.56 8.35
CA ALA A 102 -6.66 -0.41 7.25
C ALA A 102 -5.66 -1.53 7.53
N ALA A 103 -5.93 -2.73 7.00
CA ALA A 103 -4.98 -3.82 7.04
C ALA A 103 -3.74 -3.51 6.15
N PRO A 104 -2.56 -4.02 6.49
CA PRO A 104 -1.38 -3.86 5.64
C PRO A 104 -1.61 -4.52 4.28
N ARG A 105 -1.04 -3.93 3.23
CA ARG A 105 -1.05 -4.52 1.90
C ARG A 105 0.36 -4.81 1.43
N LEU A 106 0.51 -5.90 0.69
CA LEU A 106 1.75 -6.20 0.00
C LEU A 106 1.89 -5.24 -1.19
N ALA A 107 3.07 -4.66 -1.35
CA ALA A 107 3.37 -3.76 -2.45
C ALA A 107 4.80 -3.98 -2.92
N VAL A 108 5.12 -3.46 -4.10
CA VAL A 108 6.46 -3.42 -4.65
C VAL A 108 6.87 -1.98 -4.90
N LEU A 109 8.14 -1.69 -4.63
CA LEU A 109 8.82 -0.44 -4.97
C LEU A 109 9.61 -0.67 -6.25
N VAL A 110 9.21 0.01 -7.32
CA VAL A 110 9.88 -0.04 -8.62
C VAL A 110 10.65 1.25 -8.83
N PRO A 111 11.96 1.19 -9.11
CA PRO A 111 12.75 2.40 -9.33
C PRO A 111 12.43 3.02 -10.70
N GLN A 112 12.25 4.34 -10.70
CA GLN A 112 12.12 5.17 -11.89
C GLN A 112 13.34 6.10 -11.99
N GLU A 113 14.04 6.03 -13.11
CA GLU A 113 15.10 6.98 -13.46
C GLU A 113 14.50 8.30 -13.95
N GLU A 114 15.26 9.38 -13.82
CA GLU A 114 14.83 10.68 -14.34
C GLU A 114 14.83 10.65 -15.87
N GLU A 115 13.72 11.06 -16.47
CA GLU A 115 13.61 11.27 -17.91
C GLU A 115 13.39 12.76 -18.17
N THR A 116 14.20 13.33 -19.06
CA THR A 116 14.11 14.74 -19.47
C THR A 116 13.76 14.83 -20.96
N ASP A 117 12.94 15.82 -21.30
CA ASP A 117 12.54 16.15 -22.66
C ASP A 117 12.90 17.61 -23.00
N GLU A 118 12.53 18.06 -24.20
CA GLU A 118 12.79 19.43 -24.67
C GLU A 118 12.06 20.50 -23.83
N MET A 119 11.04 20.13 -23.05
CA MET A 119 10.26 21.03 -22.21
C MET A 119 10.64 20.94 -20.72
N GLY A 120 11.56 20.06 -20.34
CA GLY A 120 12.07 19.92 -18.99
C GLY A 120 12.06 18.48 -18.49
N GLN A 121 11.49 18.25 -17.31
CA GLN A 121 11.43 16.94 -16.68
C GLN A 121 10.14 16.21 -17.11
N ALA A 122 10.28 15.14 -17.87
CA ALA A 122 9.18 14.28 -18.31
C ALA A 122 8.79 13.27 -17.21
N ALA A 123 9.77 12.66 -16.55
CA ALA A 123 9.57 11.74 -15.44
C ALA A 123 10.56 12.02 -14.29
N PRO A 124 10.09 12.18 -13.05
CA PRO A 124 10.97 12.46 -11.91
C PRO A 124 11.71 11.21 -11.41
N PRO A 125 12.92 11.35 -10.82
CA PRO A 125 13.60 10.23 -10.20
C PRO A 125 12.90 9.83 -8.89
N GLY A 126 12.63 8.54 -8.71
CA GLY A 126 12.06 8.06 -7.46
C GLY A 126 11.62 6.60 -7.47
N LEU A 127 10.66 6.25 -6.61
CA LEU A 127 10.13 4.89 -6.48
C LEU A 127 8.60 4.87 -6.68
N HIS A 128 8.12 4.00 -7.57
CA HIS A 128 6.69 3.68 -7.68
C HIS A 128 6.31 2.60 -6.69
N LEU A 129 5.37 2.91 -5.81
CA LEU A 129 4.67 1.95 -4.95
C LEU A 129 3.48 1.37 -5.71
N ILE A 130 3.61 0.11 -6.13
CA ILE A 130 2.56 -0.64 -6.83
C ILE A 130 2.01 -1.69 -5.86
N TYR A 131 0.71 -1.66 -5.63
CA TYR A 131 0.06 -2.58 -4.70
C TYR A 131 -0.29 -3.89 -5.38
N MET A 132 0.17 -4.98 -4.76
CA MET A 132 0.06 -6.33 -5.30
C MET A 132 -1.23 -7.01 -4.83
N PRO A 133 -1.84 -7.85 -5.67
CA PRO A 133 -2.98 -8.67 -5.28
C PRO A 133 -2.60 -9.77 -4.31
N PHE A 134 -3.47 -9.95 -3.32
CA PHE A 134 -3.60 -11.22 -2.63
C PHE A 134 -4.38 -12.20 -3.49
N LEU A 135 -4.37 -13.46 -3.08
CA LEU A 135 -5.11 -14.51 -3.77
C LEU A 135 -6.60 -14.17 -3.89
N ASP A 136 -7.18 -13.56 -2.85
CA ASP A 136 -8.58 -13.17 -2.81
C ASP A 136 -8.95 -12.07 -3.82
N ASP A 137 -7.98 -11.28 -4.27
CA ASP A 137 -8.18 -10.24 -5.29
C ASP A 137 -8.19 -10.81 -6.71
N LEU A 138 -7.60 -12.01 -6.91
CA LEU A 138 -7.51 -12.65 -8.21
C LEU A 138 -8.83 -13.34 -8.56
N ARG A 139 -9.40 -13.00 -9.72
CA ARG A 139 -10.60 -13.63 -10.25
C ARG A 139 -10.24 -14.67 -11.30
N ASN A 140 -10.82 -15.86 -11.19
CA ASN A 140 -10.68 -16.88 -12.22
C ASN A 140 -11.39 -16.44 -13.50
N ALA A 141 -10.73 -16.64 -14.64
CA ALA A 141 -11.38 -16.47 -15.93
C ALA A 141 -12.51 -17.51 -16.06
N GLU A 142 -13.66 -17.09 -16.59
CA GLU A 142 -14.70 -18.03 -16.98
C GLU A 142 -14.12 -18.94 -18.07
N LYS A 143 -14.25 -20.26 -17.89
CA LYS A 143 -13.84 -21.21 -18.92
C LYS A 143 -14.75 -20.97 -20.12
N GLU A 144 -14.19 -20.63 -21.28
CA GLU A 144 -14.95 -20.61 -22.53
C GLU A 144 -15.62 -21.97 -22.71
N VAL A 145 -16.93 -22.02 -22.55
CA VAL A 145 -17.74 -23.14 -23.03
C VAL A 145 -17.73 -23.01 -24.55
N ARG A 146 -16.72 -23.62 -25.19
CA ARG A 146 -16.76 -23.83 -26.64
C ARG A 146 -17.99 -24.70 -26.95
N ALA A 147 -19.00 -24.07 -27.52
CA ALA A 147 -20.12 -24.73 -28.19
C ALA A 147 -19.69 -25.25 -29.57
#